data_AF-A0A6C2YSY2-F1
#
_entry.id   AF-A0A6C2YSY2-F1
#
_cell.length_a   1.000
_cell.length_b   1.000
_cell.length_c   1.000
_cell.angle_alpha   90.00
_cell.angle_beta   90.00
_cell.angle_gamma   90.00
#
_symmetry.space_group_name_H-M   'P 1'
#
loop_
_entity.id
_entity.type
_entity.pdbx_description
1 polymer ?
#
loop_
_entity_poly.entity_id
_entity_poly.type
_entity_poly.pdbx_seq_one_letter_code
_entity_poly.pdbx_strand_id
1 'polypeptide(L)'
;MIDHESYKQYEKMYRVTWRQLAAAEPELNTLLEQARDAGGCRTVEQVNGKFNTFKTPIHKLVGFFGKHKGPPLLGTQAAYDVVTWRLRNAIAGDR
;
A
#
# COMPACT_ATOMS: atom_id res chain seq x y z
N MET A 1 -8.85 14.08 15.43
CA MET A 1 -8.65 12.65 15.10
C MET A 1 -8.09 12.64 13.70
N ILE A 2 -6.91 12.03 13.50
CA ILE A 2 -6.36 11.88 12.15
C ILE A 2 -7.28 10.89 11.45
N ASP A 3 -8.02 11.38 10.46
CA ASP A 3 -8.74 10.55 9.48
C ASP A 3 -7.70 9.68 8.78
N HIS A 4 -7.38 8.54 9.38
CA HIS A 4 -6.77 7.45 8.64
C HIS A 4 -7.88 6.92 7.75
N GLU A 5 -7.98 7.46 6.53
CA GLU A 5 -8.72 6.78 5.48
C GLU A 5 -8.20 5.34 5.45
N SER A 6 -9.06 4.44 5.92
CA SER A 6 -8.70 3.04 6.08
C SER A 6 -8.53 2.49 4.67
N TYR A 7 -7.46 1.73 4.43
CA TYR A 7 -7.31 0.98 3.18
C TYR A 7 -8.60 0.19 2.81
N LYS A 8 -9.43 -0.19 3.81
CA LYS A 8 -10.74 -0.84 3.62
C LYS A 8 -11.74 0.01 2.84
N GLN A 9 -11.72 1.35 2.99
CA GLN A 9 -12.55 2.26 2.21
C GLN A 9 -12.15 2.22 0.74
N TYR A 10 -10.83 2.26 0.46
CA TYR A 10 -10.29 2.15 -0.89
C TYR A 10 -10.55 0.77 -1.51
N GLU A 11 -10.44 -0.31 -0.73
CA GLU A 11 -10.79 -1.66 -1.21
C GLU A 11 -12.26 -1.75 -1.62
N LYS A 12 -13.16 -1.14 -0.83
CA LYS A 12 -14.60 -1.10 -1.12
C LYS A 12 -14.92 -0.20 -2.31
N MET A 13 -14.31 0.97 -2.40
CA MET A 13 -14.53 1.95 -3.46
C MET A 13 -14.13 1.39 -4.83
N TYR A 14 -12.95 0.77 -4.91
CA TYR A 14 -12.43 0.25 -6.17
C TYR A 14 -12.78 -1.21 -6.44
N ARG A 15 -13.38 -1.92 -5.47
CA ARG A 15 -13.58 -3.38 -5.52
C ARG A 15 -12.28 -4.16 -5.77
N VAL A 16 -11.17 -3.60 -5.29
CA VAL A 16 -9.83 -4.16 -5.39
C VAL A 16 -9.36 -4.49 -3.98
N THR A 17 -9.20 -5.76 -3.66
CA THR A 17 -8.74 -6.19 -2.33
C THR A 17 -7.23 -6.41 -2.31
N TRP A 18 -6.61 -6.19 -1.15
CA TRP A 18 -5.22 -6.57 -0.88
C TRP A 18 -4.96 -8.02 -1.24
N ARG A 19 -5.92 -8.92 -0.95
CA ARG A 19 -5.79 -10.34 -1.28
C ARG A 19 -5.64 -10.58 -2.79
N GLN A 20 -6.38 -9.86 -3.62
CA GLN A 20 -6.24 -9.96 -5.08
C GLN A 20 -4.91 -9.39 -5.56
N LEU A 21 -4.46 -8.27 -4.99
CA LEU A 21 -3.18 -7.66 -5.32
C LEU A 21 -2.01 -8.57 -4.92
N ALA A 22 -2.01 -9.08 -3.69
CA ALA A 22 -0.96 -9.97 -3.18
C ALA A 22 -0.96 -11.37 -3.85
N ALA A 23 -2.12 -11.83 -4.33
CA ALA A 23 -2.17 -13.04 -5.14
C ALA A 23 -1.54 -12.84 -6.53
N ALA A 24 -1.68 -11.64 -7.10
CA ALA A 24 -1.07 -11.29 -8.37
C ALA A 24 0.41 -10.89 -8.24
N GLU A 25 0.80 -10.28 -7.13
CA GLU A 25 2.16 -9.84 -6.83
C GLU A 25 2.52 -10.17 -5.36
N PRO A 26 3.07 -11.37 -5.09
CA PRO A 26 3.42 -11.81 -3.74
C PRO A 26 4.43 -10.92 -3.02
N GLU A 27 5.28 -10.20 -3.76
CA GLU A 27 6.24 -9.24 -3.21
C GLU A 27 5.56 -8.13 -2.39
N LEU A 28 4.27 -7.85 -2.64
CA LEU A 28 3.49 -6.91 -1.84
C LEU A 28 3.35 -7.35 -0.37
N ASN A 29 3.27 -8.66 -0.09
CA ASN A 29 3.23 -9.14 1.29
C ASN A 29 4.55 -8.90 2.02
N THR A 30 5.68 -9.03 1.31
CA THR A 30 7.01 -8.72 1.87
C THR A 30 7.11 -7.23 2.23
N LEU A 31 6.61 -6.34 1.36
CA LEU A 31 6.55 -4.91 1.66
C LEU A 31 5.64 -4.60 2.85
N LEU A 32 4.53 -5.32 3.00
CA LEU A 32 3.62 -5.16 4.13
C LEU A 32 4.27 -5.57 5.45
N GLU A 33 5.03 -6.66 5.47
CA GLU A 33 5.82 -7.08 6.64
C GLU A 33 6.87 -6.03 6.99
N GLN A 34 7.65 -5.57 6.01
CA GLN A 34 8.62 -4.49 6.21
C GLN A 34 7.98 -3.21 6.76
N ALA A 35 6.78 -2.85 6.28
CA ALA A 35 6.04 -1.70 6.78
C ALA A 35 5.57 -1.89 8.22
N ARG A 36 5.18 -3.11 8.62
CA ARG A 36 4.83 -3.46 10.01
C ARG A 36 6.04 -3.42 10.93
N ASP A 37 7.19 -3.93 10.49
CA ASP A 37 8.44 -3.89 11.24
C ASP A 37 8.95 -2.46 11.40
N ALA A 38 8.78 -1.64 10.35
CA ALA A 38 9.02 -0.22 10.40
C ALA A 38 7.96 0.55 11.21
N GLY A 39 6.97 -0.11 11.83
CA GLY A 39 5.86 0.54 12.54
C GLY A 39 6.25 1.29 13.83
N GLY A 40 5.24 1.58 14.66
CA GLY A 40 5.42 2.27 15.94
C GLY A 40 5.52 3.80 15.84
N CYS A 41 5.15 4.37 14.68
CA CYS A 41 5.08 5.81 14.50
C CYS A 41 3.84 6.38 15.21
N ARG A 42 4.02 7.48 15.94
CA ARG A 42 2.93 8.16 16.67
C ARG A 42 2.46 9.43 15.98
N THR A 43 3.20 9.92 14.99
CA THR A 43 2.87 11.13 14.24
C THR A 43 2.82 10.88 12.73
N VAL A 44 2.04 11.70 12.04
CA VAL A 44 1.92 11.66 10.57
C VAL A 44 3.27 11.89 9.90
N GLU A 45 4.12 12.75 10.46
CA GLU A 45 5.46 13.02 9.94
C GLU A 45 6.37 11.79 10.01
N GLN A 46 6.32 11.04 11.12
CA GLN A 46 7.06 9.79 11.27
C GLN A 46 6.57 8.73 10.28
N VAL A 47 5.25 8.61 10.11
CA VAL A 47 4.65 7.72 9.10
C VAL A 47 5.11 8.13 7.71
N ASN A 48 5.08 9.42 7.36
CA ASN A 48 5.48 9.91 6.04
C ASN A 48 6.98 9.72 5.77
N GLY A 49 7.82 9.97 6.77
CA GLY A 49 9.27 9.77 6.70
C GLY A 49 9.61 8.31 6.40
N LYS A 50 9.00 7.37 7.12
CA LYS A 50 9.18 5.93 6.86
C LYS A 50 8.53 5.50 5.55
N PHE A 51 7.34 5.99 5.23
CA PHE A 51 6.64 5.64 3.99
C PHE A 51 7.43 6.03 2.72
N ASN A 52 8.24 7.09 2.78
CA ASN A 52 9.06 7.50 1.63
C ASN A 52 10.00 6.40 1.12
N THR A 53 10.48 5.49 1.98
CA THR A 53 11.33 4.36 1.54
C THR A 53 10.55 3.33 0.71
N PHE A 54 9.23 3.28 0.86
CA PHE A 54 8.35 2.35 0.16
C PHE A 54 7.85 2.87 -1.20
N LYS A 55 7.96 4.19 -1.47
CA LYS A 55 7.46 4.79 -2.73
C LYS A 55 8.05 4.13 -3.97
N THR A 56 9.37 3.96 -4.02
CA THR A 56 10.04 3.36 -5.18
C THR A 56 9.67 1.88 -5.37
N PRO A 57 9.68 1.01 -4.33
CA PRO A 57 9.14 -0.34 -4.42
C PRO A 57 7.68 -0.41 -4.90
N ILE A 58 6.80 0.44 -4.37
CA ILE A 58 5.39 0.50 -4.77
C ILE A 58 5.27 0.80 -6.26
N HIS A 59 6.00 1.82 -6.76
CA HIS A 59 5.97 2.22 -8.17
C HIS A 59 6.49 1.13 -9.12
N LYS A 60 7.37 0.25 -8.63
CA LYS A 60 7.87 -0.89 -9.42
C LYS A 60 6.86 -2.03 -9.52
N LEU A 61 6.09 -2.27 -8.45
CA LEU A 61 5.19 -3.42 -8.34
C LEU A 61 3.76 -3.12 -8.78
N VAL A 62 3.28 -1.89 -8.56
CA VAL A 62 1.90 -1.48 -8.86
C VAL A 62 1.83 -0.09 -9.50
N GLY A 63 0.72 0.17 -10.17
CA GLY A 63 0.44 1.42 -10.89
C GLY A 63 0.91 1.40 -12.34
N PHE A 64 0.57 2.47 -13.06
CA PHE A 64 0.80 2.61 -14.50
C PHE A 64 2.28 2.57 -14.94
N PHE A 65 3.22 2.76 -14.01
CA PHE A 65 4.66 2.70 -14.26
C PHE A 65 5.31 1.41 -13.78
N GLY A 66 4.54 0.52 -13.16
CA GLY A 66 5.02 -0.75 -12.65
C GLY A 66 5.37 -1.75 -13.75
N LYS A 67 5.98 -2.88 -13.32
CA LYS A 67 6.34 -4.02 -14.16
C LYS A 67 5.16 -4.57 -14.98
N HIS A 68 3.93 -4.32 -14.55
CA HIS A 68 2.67 -4.79 -15.13
C HIS A 68 1.93 -3.72 -15.95
N LYS A 69 2.60 -3.10 -16.93
CA LYS A 69 1.98 -2.11 -17.84
C LYS A 69 0.93 -2.74 -18.75
N GLY A 70 -0.27 -2.16 -18.79
CA GLY A 70 -1.43 -2.73 -19.50
C GLY A 70 -2.20 -3.68 -18.59
N PRO A 71 -3.48 -3.97 -18.82
CA PRO A 71 -4.37 -4.52 -17.80
C PRO A 71 -3.97 -5.94 -17.38
N PRO A 72 -3.38 -6.08 -16.19
CA PRO A 72 -4.12 -6.66 -15.07
C PRO A 72 -4.21 -5.69 -13.88
N LEU A 73 -5.07 -6.03 -12.91
CA LEU A 73 -5.40 -5.31 -11.68
C LEU A 73 -4.29 -4.41 -11.09
N LEU A 74 -3.04 -4.87 -11.11
CA LEU A 74 -1.84 -4.22 -10.56
C LEU A 74 -1.45 -2.92 -11.27
N GLY A 75 -1.76 -2.74 -12.55
CA GLY A 75 -1.41 -1.54 -13.34
C GLY A 75 -2.34 -0.35 -13.13
N THR A 76 -3.29 -0.43 -12.20
CA THR A 76 -4.35 0.57 -12.01
C THR A 76 -4.03 1.56 -10.89
N GLN A 77 -4.65 2.75 -10.95
CA GLN A 77 -4.62 3.72 -9.83
C GLN A 77 -5.21 3.10 -8.55
N ALA A 78 -6.26 2.28 -8.69
CA ALA A 78 -6.87 1.57 -7.57
C ALA A 78 -5.88 0.66 -6.82
N ALA A 79 -5.06 -0.10 -7.55
CA ALA A 79 -4.01 -0.92 -6.94
C ALA A 79 -2.97 -0.07 -6.19
N TYR A 80 -2.57 1.04 -6.79
CA TYR A 80 -1.63 1.97 -6.18
C TYR A 80 -2.17 2.56 -4.87
N ASP A 81 -3.43 3.01 -4.85
CA ASP A 81 -4.05 3.64 -3.68
C ASP A 81 -4.24 2.62 -2.56
N VAL A 82 -4.77 1.43 -2.86
CA VAL A 82 -4.94 0.36 -1.86
C VAL A 82 -3.60 -0.04 -1.24
N VAL A 83 -2.54 -0.20 -2.03
CA VAL A 83 -1.21 -0.55 -1.51
C VAL A 83 -0.64 0.58 -0.66
N THR A 84 -0.71 1.82 -1.15
CA THR A 84 -0.22 3.00 -0.44
C THR A 84 -0.87 3.11 0.93
N TRP A 85 -2.20 3.05 0.99
CA TRP A 85 -2.93 3.18 2.26
C TRP A 85 -2.72 1.98 3.17
N ARG A 86 -2.62 0.75 2.65
CA ARG A 86 -2.33 -0.42 3.48
C ARG A 86 -0.98 -0.30 4.18
N LEU A 87 0.06 0.12 3.45
CA LEU A 87 1.41 0.28 4.01
C LEU A 87 1.46 1.42 5.04
N ARG A 88 0.78 2.55 4.79
CA ARG A 88 0.72 3.67 5.75
C ARG A 88 0.00 3.27 7.04
N ASN A 89 -1.12 2.55 6.94
CA ASN A 89 -1.83 2.02 8.10
C ASN A 89 -0.96 1.04 8.89
N ALA A 90 -0.23 0.15 8.20
CA ALA A 90 0.73 -0.76 8.85
C ALA A 90 1.86 -0.02 9.61
N ILE A 91 2.43 1.04 9.02
CA ILE A 91 3.47 1.87 9.68
C ILE A 91 2.88 2.63 10.89
N ALA A 92 1.62 3.06 10.79
CA ALA A 92 0.89 3.70 11.89
C ALA A 92 0.52 2.70 13.01
N GLY A 93 0.73 1.40 12.81
CA GLY A 93 0.44 0.35 13.79
C GLY A 93 -0.97 -0.21 13.73
N ASP A 94 -1.76 0.14 12.71
CA ASP A 94 -3.06 -0.47 12.43
C ASP A 94 -2.83 -1.87 11.81
N ARG A 95 -3.24 -2.92 12.51
CA ARG A 95 -2.96 -4.34 12.15
C ARG A 95 -4.07 -4.94 11.30
#